data_AF-A0A2E3F3N8-F1
#
_entry.id   AF-A0A2E3F3N8-F1
#
_cell.length_a   1.000
_cell.length_b   1.000
_cell.length_c   1.000
_cell.angle_alpha   90.00
_cell.angle_beta   90.00
_cell.angle_gamma   90.00
#
_symmetry.space_group_name_H-M   'P 1'
#
loop_
_entity.id
_entity.type
_entity.pdbx_description
1 polymer ?
#
loop_
_entity_poly.entity_id
_entity_poly.type
_entity_poly.pdbx_seq_one_letter_code
_entity_poly.pdbx_strand_id
1 'polypeptide(L)'
;MTSSYLKEACIESLEQALAAEAKGADRLELCAYLAFDGLTPAPDLIKKVIEQVKIPVRVIIRPRNGDFKYNEDEINHMQSGIDLCKKLGAEGVVFGALNPDDTLNLEAIEQLTKAAKPLKVVIHKAIDRTPDPVLALEQILEIEGVDTVLTSGGKSNAFDGAETLKAMLELAADKLEIMPAGKITQFNLQELHTKLGAKAYHGSRIVGELS
;
A
#
# COMPACT_ATOMS: atom_id res chain seq x y z
N MET A 1 -13.29 -15.22 16.97
CA MET A 1 -11.83 -15.25 17.17
C MET A 1 -11.28 -14.21 16.21
N THR A 2 -10.82 -13.08 16.72
CA THR A 2 -10.13 -12.07 15.90
C THR A 2 -8.86 -12.71 15.38
N SER A 3 -8.66 -12.74 14.07
CA SER A 3 -7.41 -13.21 13.47
C SER A 3 -6.23 -12.44 14.06
N SER A 4 -5.07 -13.08 14.18
CA SER A 4 -3.82 -12.49 14.71
C SER A 4 -3.19 -11.44 13.78
N TYR A 5 -3.85 -11.11 12.67
CA TYR A 5 -3.35 -10.25 11.61
C TYR A 5 -4.49 -9.42 11.01
N LEU A 6 -4.10 -8.28 10.46
CA LEU A 6 -4.97 -7.31 9.79
C LEU A 6 -5.13 -7.66 8.30
N LYS A 7 -6.36 -7.58 7.79
CA LYS A 7 -6.67 -7.72 6.35
C LYS A 7 -6.98 -6.36 5.73
N GLU A 8 -6.10 -5.89 4.86
CA GLU A 8 -6.32 -4.69 4.06
C GLU A 8 -6.90 -5.08 2.69
N ALA A 9 -8.13 -4.64 2.42
CA ALA A 9 -8.79 -4.89 1.15
C ALA A 9 -8.55 -3.72 0.18
N CYS A 10 -8.06 -4.04 -1.02
CA CYS A 10 -7.90 -3.08 -2.12
C CYS A 10 -9.22 -2.96 -2.89
N ILE A 11 -9.77 -1.74 -2.99
CA ILE A 11 -11.11 -1.49 -3.54
C ILE A 11 -11.10 -0.31 -4.53
N GLU A 12 -12.10 -0.24 -5.41
CA GLU A 12 -12.22 0.81 -6.42
C GLU A 12 -13.58 1.56 -6.43
N SER A 13 -14.50 1.15 -5.56
CA SER A 13 -15.83 1.76 -5.47
C SER A 13 -16.37 1.77 -4.05
N LEU A 14 -17.37 2.61 -3.80
CA LEU A 14 -18.10 2.63 -2.54
C LEU A 14 -18.80 1.30 -2.24
N GLU A 15 -19.37 0.66 -3.26
CA GLU A 15 -20.02 -0.64 -3.13
C GLU A 15 -19.02 -1.70 -2.64
N GLN A 16 -17.84 -1.76 -3.26
CA GLN A 16 -16.77 -2.66 -2.83
C GLN A 16 -16.26 -2.31 -1.42
N ALA A 17 -16.16 -1.03 -1.07
CA ALA A 17 -15.75 -0.59 0.26
C ALA A 17 -16.71 -1.10 1.35
N LEU A 18 -18.03 -0.92 1.15
CA LEU A 18 -19.06 -1.41 2.07
C LEU A 18 -19.10 -2.95 2.12
N ALA A 19 -18.94 -3.61 0.97
CA ALA A 19 -18.89 -5.06 0.90
C ALA A 19 -17.66 -5.62 1.63
N ALA A 20 -16.49 -4.99 1.48
CA ALA A 20 -15.26 -5.40 2.14
C ALA A 20 -15.37 -5.25 3.66
N GLU A 21 -15.90 -4.13 4.15
CA GLU A 21 -16.18 -3.93 5.57
C GLU A 21 -17.14 -5.00 6.11
N ALA A 22 -18.26 -5.26 5.42
CA ALA A 22 -19.23 -6.27 5.83
C ALA A 22 -18.65 -7.69 5.84
N LYS A 23 -17.65 -7.97 4.98
CA LYS A 23 -16.92 -9.24 4.93
C LYS A 23 -15.72 -9.29 5.89
N GLY A 24 -15.57 -8.28 6.73
CA GLY A 24 -14.58 -8.23 7.80
C GLY A 24 -13.18 -7.86 7.33
N ALA A 25 -13.06 -6.96 6.35
CA ALA A 25 -11.81 -6.23 6.14
C ALA A 25 -11.57 -5.33 7.35
N ASP A 26 -10.31 -5.23 7.77
CA ASP A 26 -9.93 -4.43 8.93
C ASP A 26 -9.50 -3.01 8.51
N ARG A 27 -9.09 -2.85 7.25
CA ARG A 27 -8.68 -1.60 6.62
C ARG A 27 -8.93 -1.65 5.11
N LEU A 28 -9.08 -0.49 4.48
CA LEU A 28 -9.21 -0.36 3.03
C LEU A 28 -8.04 0.39 2.43
N GLU A 29 -7.59 -0.03 1.25
CA GLU A 29 -6.85 0.81 0.32
C GLU A 29 -7.79 1.19 -0.84
N LEU A 30 -8.11 2.47 -0.97
CA LEU A 30 -8.94 3.00 -2.05
C LEU A 30 -8.07 3.42 -3.24
N CYS A 31 -8.37 2.81 -4.38
CA CYS A 31 -7.71 3.02 -5.66
C CYS A 31 -8.73 3.40 -6.73
N ALA A 32 -8.26 3.92 -7.86
CA ALA A 32 -8.98 3.85 -9.13
C ALA A 32 -8.22 2.94 -10.09
N TYR A 33 -8.93 2.31 -11.03
CA TYR A 33 -8.33 1.50 -12.09
C TYR A 33 -7.33 0.44 -11.59
N LEU A 34 -7.79 -0.49 -10.76
CA LEU A 34 -6.95 -1.56 -10.20
C LEU A 34 -6.24 -2.41 -11.26
N ALA A 35 -6.83 -2.53 -12.45
CA ALA A 35 -6.21 -3.20 -13.60
C ALA A 35 -4.87 -2.58 -14.03
N PHE A 36 -4.56 -1.35 -13.60
CA PHE A 36 -3.30 -0.66 -13.89
C PHE A 36 -2.41 -0.49 -12.65
N ASP A 37 -2.49 -1.36 -11.65
CA ASP A 37 -1.79 -1.26 -10.35
C ASP A 37 -2.29 -0.11 -9.45
N GLY A 38 -3.51 0.41 -9.72
CA GLY A 38 -4.12 1.47 -8.92
C GLY A 38 -3.60 2.87 -9.25
N LEU A 39 -4.53 3.82 -9.41
CA LEU A 39 -4.30 5.25 -9.62
C LEU A 39 -5.03 6.06 -8.55
N THR A 40 -4.65 7.32 -8.39
CA THR A 40 -5.34 8.21 -7.46
C THR A 40 -6.82 8.32 -7.80
N PRO A 41 -7.72 7.95 -6.88
CA PRO A 41 -9.17 8.03 -7.08
C PRO A 41 -9.66 9.47 -7.15
N ALA A 42 -10.83 9.66 -7.76
CA ALA A 42 -11.47 10.97 -7.84
C ALA A 42 -11.82 11.51 -6.43
N PRO A 43 -11.71 12.83 -6.19
CA PRO A 43 -12.00 13.45 -4.89
C PRO A 43 -13.37 13.07 -4.30
N ASP A 44 -14.41 13.05 -5.13
CA ASP A 44 -15.77 12.72 -4.71
C ASP A 44 -15.90 11.26 -4.25
N LEU A 45 -15.12 10.34 -4.83
CA LEU A 45 -15.12 8.95 -4.41
C LEU A 45 -14.40 8.80 -3.07
N ILE A 46 -13.23 9.45 -2.90
CA ILE A 46 -12.50 9.47 -1.63
C ILE A 46 -13.42 9.93 -0.49
N LYS A 47 -14.06 11.09 -0.70
CA LYS A 47 -14.98 11.67 0.29
C LYS A 47 -16.12 10.71 0.63
N LYS A 48 -16.81 10.18 -0.39
CA LYS A 48 -17.96 9.27 -0.20
C LYS A 48 -17.59 8.01 0.57
N VAL A 49 -16.42 7.44 0.32
CA VAL A 49 -15.96 6.23 1.00
C VAL A 49 -15.64 6.55 2.45
N ILE A 50 -14.81 7.55 2.72
CA ILE A 50 -14.42 7.95 4.08
C ILE A 50 -15.65 8.29 4.95
N GLU A 51 -16.68 8.95 4.37
CA GLU A 51 -17.89 9.32 5.10
C GLU A 51 -18.81 8.12 5.44
N GLN A 52 -18.67 6.98 4.77
CA GLN A 52 -19.63 5.87 4.86
C GLN A 52 -19.09 4.58 5.48
N VAL A 53 -17.78 4.34 5.42
CA VAL A 53 -17.17 3.20 6.12
C VAL A 53 -16.72 3.61 7.53
N LYS A 54 -16.61 2.63 8.42
CA LYS A 54 -16.18 2.80 9.81
C LYS A 54 -14.74 2.33 10.04
N ILE A 55 -14.22 1.49 9.15
CA ILE A 55 -12.83 1.03 9.18
C ILE A 55 -11.88 2.06 8.52
N PRO A 56 -10.57 2.08 8.90
CA PRO A 56 -9.63 3.03 8.32
C PRO A 56 -9.49 2.91 6.80
N VAL A 57 -9.27 4.04 6.14
CA VAL A 57 -9.12 4.13 4.68
C VAL A 57 -7.78 4.80 4.34
N ARG A 58 -6.95 4.09 3.59
CA ARG A 58 -5.75 4.61 2.94
C ARG A 58 -6.04 4.88 1.48
N VAL A 59 -5.43 5.92 0.93
CA VAL A 59 -5.66 6.33 -0.47
C VAL A 59 -4.37 6.25 -1.26
N ILE A 60 -4.40 5.60 -2.42
CA ILE A 60 -3.25 5.57 -3.31
C ILE A 60 -3.00 6.95 -3.95
N ILE A 61 -1.75 7.39 -3.92
CA ILE A 61 -1.24 8.60 -4.54
C ILE A 61 -0.35 8.17 -5.71
N ARG A 62 -0.95 8.05 -6.89
CA ARG A 62 -0.31 7.65 -8.13
C ARG A 62 -1.00 8.36 -9.31
N PRO A 63 -0.33 9.36 -9.94
CA PRO A 63 -0.99 10.29 -10.86
C PRO A 63 -1.25 9.69 -12.24
N ARG A 64 -0.54 8.62 -12.64
CA ARG A 64 -0.68 7.97 -13.95
C ARG A 64 -0.29 6.49 -13.93
N ASN A 65 -0.65 5.78 -14.99
CA ASN A 65 -0.26 4.39 -15.19
C ASN A 65 1.20 4.27 -15.69
N GLY A 66 1.68 3.02 -15.78
CA GLY A 66 3.01 2.70 -16.32
C GLY A 66 4.08 2.56 -15.23
N ASP A 67 5.21 3.24 -15.43
CA ASP A 67 6.32 3.27 -14.48
C ASP A 67 6.01 4.10 -13.22
N PHE A 68 7.00 4.18 -12.34
CA PHE A 68 6.98 5.00 -11.13
C PHE A 68 8.05 6.10 -11.17
N LYS A 69 8.49 6.47 -12.38
CA LYS A 69 9.58 7.42 -12.63
C LYS A 69 8.96 8.77 -12.91
N TYR A 70 8.76 9.56 -11.87
CA TYR A 70 8.00 10.80 -11.96
C TYR A 70 8.90 12.01 -12.21
N ASN A 71 8.39 12.96 -12.98
CA ASN A 71 8.99 14.28 -13.08
C ASN A 71 8.51 15.20 -11.94
N GLU A 72 9.06 16.41 -11.85
CA GLU A 72 8.74 17.37 -10.79
C GLU A 72 7.25 17.77 -10.77
N ASP A 73 6.64 17.99 -11.94
CA ASP A 73 5.21 18.33 -12.04
C ASP A 73 4.31 17.20 -11.50
N GLU A 74 4.68 15.94 -11.75
CA GLU A 74 3.98 14.77 -11.25
C GLU A 74 4.14 14.63 -9.74
N ILE A 75 5.33 14.89 -9.19
CA ILE A 75 5.55 14.92 -7.73
C ILE A 75 4.75 16.06 -7.07
N ASN A 76 4.63 17.22 -7.72
CA ASN A 76 3.78 18.33 -7.26
C ASN A 76 2.28 17.98 -7.29
N HIS A 77 1.84 17.25 -8.32
CA HIS A 77 0.49 16.70 -8.39
C HIS A 77 0.24 15.71 -7.23
N MET A 78 1.19 14.82 -6.96
CA MET A 78 1.10 13.86 -5.85
C MET A 78 0.94 14.56 -4.50
N GLN A 79 1.72 15.61 -4.24
CA GLN A 79 1.58 16.43 -3.02
C GLN A 79 0.17 17.05 -2.91
N SER A 80 -0.38 17.55 -4.00
CA SER A 80 -1.75 18.09 -4.02
C SER A 80 -2.80 17.01 -3.68
N GLY A 81 -2.60 15.78 -4.16
CA GLY A 81 -3.42 14.63 -3.81
C GLY A 81 -3.32 14.25 -2.33
N ILE A 82 -2.12 14.31 -1.76
CA ILE A 82 -1.89 14.09 -0.31
C ILE A 82 -2.64 15.14 0.52
N ASP A 83 -2.53 16.42 0.16
CA ASP A 83 -3.21 17.51 0.86
C ASP A 83 -4.74 17.39 0.80
N LEU A 84 -5.27 16.91 -0.32
CA LEU A 84 -6.69 16.57 -0.42
C LEU A 84 -7.06 15.44 0.54
N CYS A 85 -6.29 14.35 0.58
CA CYS A 85 -6.54 13.22 1.48
C CYS A 85 -6.55 13.64 2.96
N LYS A 86 -5.65 14.55 3.35
CA LYS A 86 -5.67 15.16 4.71
C LYS A 86 -6.98 15.88 4.99
N LYS A 87 -7.41 16.74 4.07
CA LYS A 87 -8.65 17.53 4.23
C LYS A 87 -9.88 16.64 4.31
N LEU A 88 -9.88 15.51 3.61
CA LEU A 88 -10.99 14.56 3.58
C LEU A 88 -10.94 13.56 4.75
N GLY A 89 -9.88 13.52 5.54
CA GLY A 89 -9.78 12.67 6.72
C GLY A 89 -9.39 11.22 6.43
N ALA A 90 -8.58 10.98 5.40
CA ALA A 90 -7.97 9.66 5.18
C ALA A 90 -7.10 9.27 6.39
N GLU A 91 -6.95 7.97 6.68
CA GLU A 91 -6.02 7.50 7.73
C GLU A 91 -4.57 7.51 7.23
N GLY A 92 -4.37 7.24 5.94
CA GLY A 92 -3.06 7.16 5.32
C GLY A 92 -3.05 7.39 3.81
N VAL A 93 -1.86 7.50 3.27
CA VAL A 93 -1.58 7.60 1.82
C VAL A 93 -0.56 6.56 1.40
N VAL A 94 -0.70 6.08 0.16
CA VAL A 94 0.11 5.00 -0.38
C VAL A 94 0.80 5.46 -1.67
N PHE A 95 2.13 5.42 -1.75
CA PHE A 95 2.88 5.89 -2.93
C PHE A 95 4.24 5.22 -3.04
N GLY A 96 4.98 5.52 -4.11
CA GLY A 96 6.39 5.16 -4.25
C GLY A 96 6.93 5.71 -5.55
N ALA A 97 8.22 6.00 -5.58
CA ALA A 97 8.89 6.62 -6.72
C ALA A 97 10.21 5.93 -7.00
N LEU A 98 10.55 5.79 -8.28
CA LEU A 98 11.78 5.18 -8.77
C LEU A 98 12.59 6.17 -9.59
N ASN A 99 13.90 5.98 -9.57
CA ASN A 99 14.86 6.62 -10.47
C ASN A 99 14.86 5.95 -11.85
N PRO A 100 15.48 6.56 -12.87
CA PRO A 100 15.63 5.94 -14.20
C PRO A 100 16.30 4.56 -14.20
N ASP A 101 17.17 4.28 -13.23
CA ASP A 101 17.88 3.01 -13.03
C ASP A 101 17.11 1.98 -12.18
N ASP A 102 15.82 2.23 -11.92
CA ASP A 102 14.92 1.39 -11.13
C ASP A 102 15.27 1.29 -9.63
N THR A 103 16.22 2.08 -9.13
CA THR A 103 16.39 2.28 -7.67
C THR A 103 15.30 3.19 -7.11
N LEU A 104 15.11 3.21 -5.78
CA LEU A 104 14.15 4.12 -5.15
C LEU A 104 14.60 5.58 -5.31
N ASN A 105 13.66 6.44 -5.71
CA ASN A 105 13.85 7.89 -5.63
C ASN A 105 13.59 8.34 -4.19
N LEU A 106 14.62 8.26 -3.35
CA LEU A 106 14.54 8.55 -1.92
C LEU A 106 14.20 10.02 -1.65
N GLU A 107 14.68 10.96 -2.47
CA GLU A 107 14.37 12.38 -2.34
C GLU A 107 12.86 12.64 -2.50
N ALA A 108 12.26 12.11 -3.57
CA ALA A 108 10.82 12.23 -3.79
C ALA A 108 10.01 11.52 -2.69
N ILE A 109 10.44 10.34 -2.25
CA ILE A 109 9.78 9.61 -1.16
C ILE A 109 9.84 10.38 0.15
N GLU A 110 10.97 10.98 0.50
CA GLU A 110 11.13 11.78 1.71
C GLU A 110 10.28 13.06 1.63
N GLN A 111 10.27 13.73 0.49
CA GLN A 111 9.43 14.91 0.23
C GLN A 111 7.94 14.58 0.42
N LEU A 112 7.45 13.51 -0.19
CA LEU A 112 6.05 13.07 -0.08
C LEU A 112 5.71 12.60 1.33
N THR A 113 6.63 11.91 2.01
CA THR A 113 6.47 11.48 3.41
C THR A 113 6.33 12.68 4.35
N LYS A 114 7.16 13.72 4.19
CA LYS A 114 7.04 14.99 4.93
C LYS A 114 5.70 15.66 4.63
N ALA A 115 5.32 15.72 3.35
CA ALA A 115 4.05 16.26 2.92
C ALA A 115 2.85 15.45 3.43
N ALA A 116 2.99 14.18 3.80
CA ALA A 116 1.89 13.35 4.29
C ALA A 116 1.51 13.59 5.75
N LYS A 117 2.41 14.11 6.60
CA LYS A 117 2.15 14.30 8.04
C LYS A 117 0.84 15.10 8.29
N PRO A 118 -0.07 14.64 9.16
CA PRO A 118 0.07 13.55 10.14
C PRO A 118 -0.43 12.17 9.66
N LEU A 119 -0.74 12.00 8.37
CA LEU A 119 -1.24 10.74 7.81
C LEU A 119 -0.19 9.62 7.92
N LYS A 120 -0.68 8.38 7.96
CA LYS A 120 0.17 7.20 7.80
C LYS A 120 0.71 7.09 6.37
N VAL A 121 1.95 6.65 6.22
CA VAL A 121 2.61 6.51 4.92
C VAL A 121 2.92 5.06 4.61
N VAL A 122 2.49 4.62 3.42
CA VAL A 122 2.79 3.30 2.87
C VAL A 122 3.61 3.44 1.61
N ILE A 123 4.75 2.76 1.54
CA ILE A 123 5.49 2.59 0.28
C ILE A 123 4.88 1.41 -0.48
N HIS A 124 4.30 1.70 -1.64
CA HIS A 124 3.62 0.68 -2.46
C HIS A 124 4.60 -0.23 -3.20
N LYS A 125 4.06 -1.12 -4.04
CA LYS A 125 4.79 -2.15 -4.82
C LYS A 125 5.85 -1.65 -5.82
N ALA A 126 6.13 -0.34 -5.93
CA ALA A 126 7.31 0.13 -6.67
C ALA A 126 8.62 -0.49 -6.15
N ILE A 127 8.71 -0.79 -4.86
CA ILE A 127 9.87 -1.48 -4.29
C ILE A 127 10.12 -2.86 -4.94
N ASP A 128 9.08 -3.54 -5.41
CA ASP A 128 9.20 -4.84 -6.10
C ASP A 128 9.81 -4.72 -7.50
N ARG A 129 9.92 -3.51 -8.05
CA ARG A 129 10.61 -3.24 -9.33
C ARG A 129 12.08 -2.86 -9.15
N THR A 130 12.54 -2.73 -7.90
CA THR A 130 13.95 -2.45 -7.63
C THR A 130 14.81 -3.69 -7.89
N PRO A 131 16.11 -3.53 -8.20
CA PRO A 131 17.01 -4.67 -8.41
C PRO A 131 17.12 -5.59 -7.18
N ASP A 132 16.99 -5.03 -5.98
CA ASP A 132 17.03 -5.76 -4.71
C ASP A 132 16.07 -5.10 -3.69
N PRO A 133 14.88 -5.70 -3.45
CA PRO A 133 13.90 -5.17 -2.50
C PRO A 133 14.39 -5.12 -1.05
N VAL A 134 15.36 -5.96 -0.65
CA VAL A 134 15.89 -5.95 0.72
C VAL A 134 16.81 -4.75 0.92
N LEU A 135 17.72 -4.50 -0.03
CA LEU A 135 18.54 -3.28 -0.03
C LEU A 135 17.68 -2.02 -0.13
N ALA A 136 16.64 -2.03 -0.97
CA ALA A 136 15.71 -0.91 -1.06
C ALA A 136 14.99 -0.66 0.27
N LEU A 137 14.63 -1.71 1.02
CA LEU A 137 14.05 -1.57 2.36
C LEU A 137 15.04 -0.96 3.35
N GLU A 138 16.32 -1.33 3.33
CA GLU A 138 17.34 -0.69 4.19
C GLU A 138 17.34 0.84 4.03
N GLN A 139 17.21 1.32 2.79
CA GLN A 139 17.14 2.75 2.50
C GLN A 139 15.83 3.40 3.01
N ILE A 140 14.70 2.71 2.89
CA ILE A 140 13.41 3.20 3.42
C ILE A 140 13.44 3.31 4.95
N LEU A 141 14.14 2.40 5.65
CA LEU A 141 14.25 2.43 7.12
C LEU A 141 14.94 3.69 7.66
N GLU A 142 15.72 4.39 6.83
CA GLU A 142 16.36 5.67 7.18
C GLU A 142 15.42 6.88 6.99
N ILE A 143 14.24 6.69 6.38
CA ILE A 143 13.26 7.76 6.16
C ILE A 143 12.24 7.79 7.31
N GLU A 144 12.35 8.80 8.17
CA GLU A 144 11.41 8.99 9.27
C GLU A 144 9.99 9.31 8.77
N GLY A 145 9.01 8.57 9.30
CA GLY A 145 7.58 8.78 9.01
C GLY A 145 6.99 7.84 7.98
N VAL A 146 7.78 6.90 7.44
CA VAL A 146 7.23 5.74 6.72
C VAL A 146 6.74 4.69 7.72
N ASP A 147 5.48 4.30 7.61
CA ASP A 147 4.86 3.35 8.55
C ASP A 147 4.79 1.92 8.01
N THR A 148 4.69 1.76 6.69
CA THR A 148 4.46 0.45 6.07
C THR A 148 5.14 0.33 4.71
N VAL A 149 5.63 -0.86 4.37
CA VAL A 149 6.07 -1.22 3.01
C VAL A 149 5.20 -2.37 2.50
N LEU A 150 4.54 -2.13 1.36
CA LEU A 150 3.71 -3.09 0.65
C LEU A 150 4.55 -3.78 -0.45
N THR A 151 4.66 -5.10 -0.38
CA THR A 151 5.59 -5.83 -1.26
C THR A 151 5.15 -7.27 -1.51
N SER A 152 5.46 -7.80 -2.68
CA SER A 152 5.41 -9.24 -2.98
C SER A 152 6.78 -9.91 -2.94
N GLY A 153 7.77 -9.30 -2.28
CA GLY A 153 9.15 -9.78 -2.21
C GLY A 153 9.86 -9.73 -3.56
N GLY A 154 9.54 -8.78 -4.44
CA GLY A 154 10.11 -8.69 -5.79
C GLY A 154 9.64 -9.79 -6.75
N LYS A 155 8.59 -10.54 -6.41
CA LYS A 155 8.04 -11.63 -7.25
C LYS A 155 6.62 -11.35 -7.71
N SER A 156 6.11 -12.20 -8.60
CA SER A 156 4.75 -12.06 -9.18
C SER A 156 3.63 -12.25 -8.15
N ASN A 157 3.91 -12.92 -7.04
CA ASN A 157 2.99 -13.18 -5.94
C ASN A 157 3.77 -13.39 -4.62
N ALA A 158 3.08 -13.26 -3.49
CA ALA A 158 3.69 -13.34 -2.16
C ALA A 158 4.27 -14.71 -1.81
N PHE A 159 3.75 -15.81 -2.38
CA PHE A 159 4.26 -17.15 -2.11
C PHE A 159 5.63 -17.35 -2.76
N ASP A 160 5.78 -16.94 -4.02
CA ASP A 160 7.07 -16.99 -4.71
C ASP A 160 8.10 -16.07 -4.05
N GLY A 161 7.66 -14.95 -3.48
CA GLY A 161 8.51 -13.99 -2.77
C GLY A 161 8.70 -14.28 -1.29
N ALA A 162 8.24 -15.42 -0.77
CA ALA A 162 8.16 -15.67 0.66
C ALA A 162 9.52 -15.62 1.38
N GLU A 163 10.61 -16.05 0.73
CA GLU A 163 11.96 -15.97 1.31
C GLU A 163 12.42 -14.52 1.45
N THR A 164 12.26 -13.71 0.40
CA THR A 164 12.55 -12.27 0.44
C THR A 164 11.68 -11.55 1.47
N LEU A 165 10.38 -11.87 1.54
CA LEU A 165 9.47 -11.30 2.52
C LEU A 165 9.89 -11.61 3.96
N LYS A 166 10.40 -12.82 4.25
CA LYS A 166 10.96 -13.16 5.56
C LYS A 166 12.18 -12.29 5.90
N ALA A 167 13.12 -12.16 4.97
CA ALA A 167 14.29 -11.31 5.17
C ALA A 167 13.87 -9.85 5.42
N MET A 168 12.88 -9.34 4.68
CA MET A 168 12.34 -8.00 4.89
C MET A 168 11.64 -7.83 6.25
N LEU A 169 10.85 -8.82 6.69
CA LEU A 169 10.21 -8.83 8.00
C LEU A 169 11.24 -8.81 9.15
N GLU A 170 12.29 -9.62 9.03
CA GLU A 170 13.40 -9.66 10.00
C GLU A 170 14.17 -8.33 10.04
N LEU A 171 14.47 -7.76 8.86
CA LEU A 171 15.20 -6.49 8.73
C LEU A 171 14.40 -5.30 9.28
N ALA A 172 13.09 -5.25 9.00
CA ALA A 172 12.23 -4.17 9.49
C ALA A 172 11.99 -4.26 11.00
N ALA A 173 11.92 -5.47 11.56
CA ALA A 173 11.63 -5.75 12.96
C ALA A 173 10.42 -4.94 13.48
N ASP A 174 10.64 -3.98 14.38
CA ASP A 174 9.60 -3.09 14.91
C ASP A 174 9.74 -1.63 14.41
N LYS A 175 10.63 -1.36 13.46
CA LYS A 175 10.84 0.00 12.91
C LYS A 175 9.69 0.45 12.01
N LEU A 176 9.16 -0.45 11.17
CA LEU A 176 7.98 -0.26 10.34
C LEU A 176 7.31 -1.60 10.02
N GLU A 177 6.09 -1.56 9.48
CA GLU A 177 5.35 -2.77 9.09
C GLU A 177 5.71 -3.23 7.67
N ILE A 178 6.07 -4.51 7.50
CA ILE A 178 6.07 -5.14 6.17
C ILE A 178 4.71 -5.79 5.96
N MET A 179 4.01 -5.38 4.91
CA MET A 179 2.71 -5.89 4.54
C MET A 179 2.82 -6.70 3.24
N PRO A 180 2.82 -8.05 3.32
CA PRO A 180 2.81 -8.89 2.14
C PRO A 180 1.60 -8.60 1.24
N ALA A 181 1.85 -8.56 -0.06
CA ALA A 181 0.88 -8.38 -1.12
C ALA A 181 1.19 -9.29 -2.31
N GLY A 182 0.27 -9.34 -3.28
CA GLY A 182 0.44 -10.10 -4.53
C GLY A 182 -0.29 -11.43 -4.50
N LYS A 183 -1.47 -11.45 -5.15
CA LYS A 183 -2.38 -12.62 -5.28
C LYS A 183 -2.77 -13.29 -3.95
N ILE A 184 -2.82 -12.50 -2.88
CA ILE A 184 -3.34 -12.96 -1.58
C ILE A 184 -4.87 -12.90 -1.62
N THR A 185 -5.50 -13.98 -1.18
CA THR A 185 -6.96 -14.18 -1.19
C THR A 185 -7.40 -14.82 0.12
N GLN A 186 -8.70 -14.82 0.40
CA GLN A 186 -9.25 -15.53 1.56
C GLN A 186 -8.87 -17.03 1.63
N PHE A 187 -8.51 -17.64 0.50
CA PHE A 187 -8.21 -19.08 0.43
C PHE A 187 -6.76 -19.43 0.76
N ASN A 188 -5.80 -18.52 0.49
CA ASN A 188 -4.36 -18.79 0.68
C ASN A 188 -3.74 -17.99 1.84
N LEU A 189 -4.47 -17.03 2.40
CA LEU A 189 -3.98 -16.14 3.46
C LEU A 189 -3.48 -16.90 4.70
N GLN A 190 -4.22 -17.90 5.17
CA GLN A 190 -3.83 -18.64 6.38
C GLN A 190 -2.54 -19.44 6.19
N GLU A 191 -2.34 -20.04 5.02
CA GLU A 191 -1.11 -20.74 4.69
C GLU A 191 0.07 -19.78 4.62
N LEU A 192 -0.10 -18.64 3.95
CA LEU A 192 0.92 -17.62 3.87
C LEU A 192 1.27 -17.06 5.26
N HIS A 193 0.26 -16.84 6.11
CA HIS A 193 0.47 -16.40 7.49
C HIS A 193 1.30 -17.39 8.29
N THR A 194 1.05 -18.69 8.12
CA THR A 194 1.84 -19.74 8.79
C THR A 194 3.32 -19.70 8.36
N LYS A 195 3.60 -19.27 7.12
CA LYS A 195 4.96 -19.13 6.61
C LYS A 195 5.65 -17.84 7.06
N LEU A 196 4.93 -16.72 7.11
CA LEU A 196 5.51 -15.38 7.27
C LEU A 196 5.33 -14.77 8.66
N GLY A 197 4.20 -15.01 9.32
CA GLY A 197 3.89 -14.39 10.61
C GLY A 197 3.71 -12.87 10.57
N ALA A 198 3.54 -12.25 9.39
CA ALA A 198 3.34 -10.80 9.26
C ALA A 198 2.07 -10.31 9.98
N LYS A 199 2.10 -9.06 10.43
CA LYS A 199 1.04 -8.39 11.22
C LYS A 199 -0.15 -7.92 10.37
N ALA A 200 0.08 -7.66 9.09
CA ALA A 200 -0.96 -7.26 8.13
C ALA A 200 -0.72 -7.91 6.76
N TYR A 201 -1.79 -8.08 5.98
CA TYR A 201 -1.76 -8.60 4.61
C TYR A 201 -2.69 -7.79 3.72
N HIS A 202 -2.33 -7.70 2.44
CA HIS A 202 -3.05 -6.90 1.47
C HIS A 202 -3.51 -7.72 0.27
N GLY A 203 -4.76 -7.51 -0.18
CA GLY A 203 -5.21 -8.05 -1.47
C GLY A 203 -6.65 -7.67 -1.85
N SER A 204 -6.92 -7.61 -3.15
CA SER A 204 -8.26 -7.30 -3.68
C SER A 204 -9.30 -8.40 -3.46
N ARG A 205 -8.87 -9.63 -3.16
CA ARG A 205 -9.75 -10.77 -2.83
C ARG A 205 -9.48 -11.33 -1.43
N ILE A 206 -8.86 -10.56 -0.55
CA ILE A 206 -8.44 -11.00 0.79
C ILE A 206 -9.63 -11.33 1.69
N VAL A 207 -10.80 -10.74 1.42
CA VAL A 207 -12.09 -11.02 2.07
C VAL A 207 -13.13 -11.59 1.10
N GLY A 208 -12.66 -12.23 0.01
CA GLY A 208 -13.51 -12.78 -1.04
C GLY A 208 -13.81 -11.80 -2.18
N GLU A 209 -14.73 -12.17 -3.07
CA GLU A 209 -15.17 -11.33 -4.18
C GLU A 209 -16.07 -10.20 -3.67
N LEU A 210 -15.90 -8.98 -4.18
CA LEU A 210 -16.62 -7.79 -3.72
C LEU A 210 -17.72 -7.33 -4.70
N SER A 211 -17.82 -8.01 -5.85
CA SER A 211 -18.80 -7.83 -6.92
C SER A 211 -18.79 -9.05 -7.84
#